data_AF-A0A1U7VGU5-F1
#
_entry.id   AF-A0A1U7VGU5-F1
#
_cell.length_a   1.000
_cell.length_b   1.000
_cell.length_c   1.000
_cell.angle_alpha   90.00
_cell.angle_beta   90.00
_cell.angle_gamma   90.00
#
_symmetry.space_group_name_H-M   'P 1'
#
loop_
_entity.id
_entity.type
_entity.pdbx_description
1 polymer ?
#
loop_
_entity_poly.entity_id
_entity_poly.type
_entity_poly.pdbx_seq_one_letter_code
_entity_poly.pdbx_strand_id
1 'polypeptide(L)'
;MITMMEKFSCRAKDLFEILMDEKRWKGFTQSNARISKEVGGEFSIFNGSVTGTNVELQEGKLIFQKWRFGSWPDDVQSTVQIAFQSHSSLST
;
A
#
# COMPACT_ATOMS: atom_id res chain seq x y z
N MET A 1 -1.07 -10.55 15.26
CA MET A 1 -1.48 -10.35 13.85
C MET A 1 -2.59 -9.33 13.84
N ILE A 2 -2.46 -8.25 13.06
CA ILE A 2 -3.47 -7.19 12.94
C ILE A 2 -4.20 -7.41 11.62
N THR A 3 -5.53 -7.32 11.63
CA THR A 3 -6.37 -7.46 10.44
C THR A 3 -7.43 -6.36 10.46
N MET A 4 -7.62 -5.69 9.34
CA MET A 4 -8.59 -4.62 9.14
C MET A 4 -9.31 -4.84 7.81
N MET A 5 -10.60 -4.50 7.76
CA MET A 5 -11.41 -4.60 6.55
C MET A 5 -12.28 -3.36 6.46
N GLU A 6 -12.17 -2.65 5.34
CA GLU A 6 -12.89 -1.40 5.10
C GLU A 6 -13.55 -1.41 3.72
N LYS A 7 -14.65 -0.68 3.57
CA LYS A 7 -15.38 -0.53 2.31
C LYS A 7 -15.22 0.89 1.80
N PHE A 8 -14.89 1.02 0.51
CA PHE A 8 -14.74 2.30 -0.18
C PHE A 8 -15.64 2.34 -1.42
N SER A 9 -16.25 3.50 -1.68
CA SER A 9 -17.10 3.73 -2.85
C SER A 9 -16.27 4.11 -4.08
N CYS A 10 -15.38 3.21 -4.52
CA CYS A 10 -14.52 3.38 -5.69
C CYS A 10 -14.14 2.03 -6.30
N ARG A 11 -13.44 2.02 -7.44
CA ARG A 11 -12.97 0.78 -8.06
C ARG A 11 -11.71 0.30 -7.34
N ALA A 12 -11.52 -1.01 -7.24
CA ALA A 12 -10.33 -1.62 -6.65
C ALA A 12 -9.01 -1.09 -7.27
N LYS A 13 -9.00 -0.86 -8.59
CA LYS A 13 -7.87 -0.24 -9.30
C LYS A 13 -7.55 1.17 -8.82
N ASP A 14 -8.55 1.99 -8.49
CA ASP A 14 -8.34 3.35 -8.03
C ASP A 14 -7.63 3.37 -6.67
N LEU A 15 -8.01 2.46 -5.75
CA LEU A 15 -7.32 2.31 -4.45
C LEU A 15 -5.89 1.83 -4.63
N PHE A 16 -5.69 0.82 -5.48
CA PHE A 16 -4.34 0.33 -5.80
C PHE A 16 -3.46 1.48 -6.32
N GLU A 17 -3.96 2.27 -7.29
CA GLU A 17 -3.24 3.42 -7.83
C GLU A 17 -2.92 4.47 -6.78
N ILE A 18 -3.87 4.79 -5.88
CA ILE A 18 -3.65 5.77 -4.80
C ILE A 18 -2.50 5.33 -3.88
N LEU A 19 -2.42 4.03 -3.58
CA LEU A 19 -1.42 3.48 -2.68
C LEU A 19 -0.06 3.26 -3.35
N MET A 20 -0.01 3.12 -4.68
CA MET A 20 1.21 2.86 -5.44
C MET A 20 1.74 4.08 -6.21
N ASP A 21 1.13 5.25 -6.07
CA ASP A 21 1.53 6.48 -6.75
C ASP A 21 1.91 7.57 -5.75
N GLU A 22 3.15 8.07 -5.85
CA GLU A 22 3.70 9.05 -4.90
C GLU A 22 2.90 10.36 -4.83
N LYS A 23 2.32 10.82 -5.95
CA LYS A 23 1.56 12.07 -6.00
C LYS A 23 0.20 11.89 -5.33
N ARG A 24 -0.48 10.78 -5.62
CA ARG A 24 -1.74 10.43 -4.95
C ARG A 24 -1.53 10.19 -3.47
N TRP A 25 -0.45 9.51 -3.09
CA TRP A 25 -0.08 9.28 -1.69
C TRP A 25 0.10 10.58 -0.91
N LYS A 26 0.88 11.50 -1.48
CA LYS A 26 1.06 12.84 -0.92
C LYS A 26 -0.27 13.59 -0.81
N GLY A 27 -1.16 13.44 -1.80
CA GLY A 27 -2.47 14.06 -1.79
C GLY A 27 -3.33 13.67 -0.56
N PHE A 28 -3.34 12.40 -0.16
CA PHE A 28 -4.17 11.95 0.97
C PHE A 28 -3.47 11.98 2.33
N THR A 29 -2.14 11.84 2.37
CA THR A 29 -1.37 11.85 3.64
C THR A 29 -0.78 13.20 3.99
N GLN A 30 -0.69 14.13 3.04
CA GLN A 30 0.06 15.39 3.16
C GLN A 30 1.55 15.20 3.47
N SER A 31 2.09 14.00 3.23
CA SER A 31 3.49 13.65 3.48
C SER A 31 4.18 13.24 2.19
N ASN A 32 5.50 13.47 2.10
CA ASN A 32 6.26 13.04 0.93
C ASN A 32 6.37 11.51 0.89
N ALA A 33 6.34 10.97 -0.33
CA ALA A 33 6.56 9.58 -0.62
C ALA A 33 7.48 9.42 -1.83
N ARG A 34 8.18 8.29 -1.90
CA ARG A 34 8.87 7.76 -3.08
C ARG A 34 8.44 6.31 -3.20
N ILE A 35 7.85 5.92 -4.33
CA ILE A 35 7.26 4.59 -4.48
C ILE A 35 7.68 4.01 -5.83
N SER A 36 8.43 2.91 -5.81
CA SER A 36 8.60 2.09 -7.01
C SER A 36 7.32 1.31 -7.29
N LYS A 37 6.96 1.17 -8.57
CA LYS A 37 5.84 0.33 -9.04
C LYS A 37 6.29 -1.06 -9.48
N GLU A 38 7.54 -1.42 -9.21
CA GLU A 38 8.13 -2.69 -9.61
C GLU A 38 8.19 -3.67 -8.43
N VAL A 39 8.05 -4.96 -8.73
CA VAL A 39 8.33 -6.04 -7.77
C VAL A 39 9.83 -6.06 -7.48
N GLY A 40 10.19 -6.14 -6.20
CA GLY A 40 11.56 -5.94 -5.71
C GLY A 40 11.94 -4.47 -5.53
N GLY A 41 11.11 -3.53 -6.02
CA GLY A 41 11.33 -2.10 -5.87
C GLY A 41 11.08 -1.62 -4.44
N GLU A 42 11.82 -0.58 -4.05
CA GLU A 42 11.69 0.04 -2.73
C GLU A 42 10.64 1.15 -2.70
N PHE A 43 10.16 1.43 -1.49
CA PHE A 43 9.34 2.60 -1.21
C PHE A 43 9.74 3.25 0.13
N SER A 44 9.40 4.53 0.24
CA SER A 44 9.57 5.36 1.43
C SER A 44 8.35 6.27 1.53
N ILE A 45 7.59 6.17 2.62
CA ILE A 45 6.34 6.91 2.87
C ILE A 45 6.41 7.66 4.20
N PHE A 46 5.50 8.61 4.43
CA PHE A 46 5.46 9.43 5.64
C PHE A 46 6.79 10.16 5.91
N ASN A 47 7.30 10.87 4.90
CA ASN A 47 8.59 11.57 4.96
C ASN A 47 9.79 10.66 5.33
N GLY A 48 9.74 9.37 4.96
CA GLY A 48 10.79 8.39 5.26
C GLY A 48 10.68 7.73 6.62
N SER A 49 9.60 7.98 7.37
CA SER A 49 9.36 7.31 8.65
C SER A 49 9.09 5.82 8.48
N VAL A 50 8.54 5.44 7.32
CA VAL A 50 8.29 4.05 6.94
C VAL A 50 8.94 3.77 5.60
N THR A 51 9.72 2.70 5.54
CA THR A 51 10.37 2.21 4.33
C THR A 51 10.06 0.74 4.11
N GLY A 52 10.29 0.26 2.90
CA GLY A 52 10.01 -1.14 2.59
C GLY A 52 10.26 -1.53 1.15
N THR A 53 9.87 -2.76 0.85
CA THR A 53 10.05 -3.39 -0.47
C THR A 53 8.75 -4.02 -0.95
N ASN A 54 8.44 -3.85 -2.24
CA ASN A 54 7.34 -4.53 -2.91
C ASN A 54 7.72 -5.99 -3.16
N VAL A 55 7.02 -6.93 -2.51
CA VAL A 55 7.26 -8.37 -2.68
C VAL A 55 6.40 -8.92 -3.82
N GLU A 56 5.15 -8.47 -3.93
CA GLU A 56 4.25 -8.85 -5.02
C GLU A 56 3.26 -7.72 -5.29
N LEU A 57 2.99 -7.45 -6.57
CA LEU A 57 2.04 -6.44 -7.01
C LEU A 57 1.13 -7.03 -8.09
N GLN A 58 -0.17 -7.04 -7.84
CA GLN A 58 -1.20 -7.37 -8.82
C GLN A 58 -2.18 -6.20 -8.91
N GLU A 59 -2.16 -5.47 -10.02
CA GLU A 59 -2.95 -4.26 -10.20
C GLU A 59 -4.43 -4.48 -9.89
N GLY A 60 -4.96 -3.68 -8.96
CA GLY A 60 -6.36 -3.74 -8.52
C GLY A 60 -6.75 -5.01 -7.75
N LYS A 61 -5.78 -5.83 -7.32
CA LYS A 61 -6.05 -7.10 -6.61
C LYS A 61 -5.21 -7.27 -5.34
N LEU A 62 -3.90 -7.01 -5.40
CA LEU A 62 -2.98 -7.30 -4.31
C LEU A 62 -1.80 -6.35 -4.27
N ILE A 63 -1.49 -5.83 -3.08
CA ILE A 63 -0.19 -5.28 -2.73
C ILE A 63 0.36 -6.14 -1.58
N PHE A 64 1.53 -6.74 -1.78
CA PHE A 64 2.24 -7.50 -0.76
C PHE A 64 3.62 -6.90 -0.56
N GLN A 65 3.91 -6.46 0.67
CA GLN A 65 5.07 -5.62 0.97
C GLN A 65 5.72 -6.02 2.30
N LYS A 66 7.01 -5.72 2.41
CA LYS A 66 7.71 -5.66 3.70
C LYS A 66 7.81 -4.22 4.14
N TRP A 67 7.51 -3.94 5.41
CA TRP A 67 7.50 -2.59 5.97
C TRP A 67 8.38 -2.55 7.22
N ARG A 68 9.01 -1.41 7.48
CA ARG A 68 9.54 -1.10 8.80
C ARG A 68 9.38 0.37 9.13
N PHE A 69 9.29 0.66 10.42
CA PHE A 69 9.51 2.03 10.91
C PHE A 69 11.00 2.27 11.09
N GLY A 70 11.46 3.50 10.82
CA GLY A 70 12.85 3.88 11.07
C GLY A 70 13.27 3.76 12.55
N SER A 71 12.31 3.84 13.47
CA SER A 71 12.54 3.70 14.92
C SER A 71 12.64 2.26 15.42
N TRP A 72 12.35 1.26 14.58
CA TRP A 72 12.46 -0.14 14.96
C TRP A 72 13.91 -0.62 14.92
N PRO A 73 14.26 -1.72 15.64
CA PRO A 73 15.55 -2.40 15.47
C PRO A 73 15.76 -2.83 14.02
N ASP A 74 17.03 -2.93 13.60
CA ASP A 74 17.38 -3.10 12.18
C ASP A 74 16.97 -4.42 11.56
N ASP A 75 16.84 -5.46 12.38
CA ASP A 75 16.41 -6.79 12.02
C ASP A 75 14.88 -6.97 12.04
N VAL A 76 14.14 -5.93 12.42
CA VAL A 76 12.68 -6.00 12.57
C VAL A 76 11.97 -5.40 11.37
N GLN A 77 11.15 -6.22 10.73
CA GLN A 77 10.24 -5.83 9.65
C GLN A 77 8.89 -6.54 9.81
N SER A 78 7.83 -5.90 9.34
CA SER A 78 6.52 -6.50 9.20
C SER A 78 6.27 -6.93 7.75
N THR A 79 5.32 -7.84 7.59
CA THR A 79 4.75 -8.19 6.29
C THR A 79 3.34 -7.63 6.21
N VAL A 80 3.05 -6.90 5.15
CA VAL A 80 1.77 -6.22 4.93
C VAL A 80 1.15 -6.75 3.65
N GLN A 81 -0.10 -7.20 3.76
CA GLN A 81 -0.91 -7.67 2.66
C GLN A 81 -2.16 -6.80 2.56
N ILE A 82 -2.34 -6.13 1.42
CA ILE A 82 -3.53 -5.35 1.10
C ILE A 82 -4.20 -6.03 -0.08
N ALA A 83 -5.34 -6.67 0.18
CA ALA A 83 -6.14 -7.33 -0.85
C ALA A 83 -7.35 -6.47 -1.22
N PHE A 84 -7.56 -6.26 -2.51
CA PHE A 84 -8.71 -5.51 -3.02
C PHE A 84 -9.75 -6.47 -3.56
N GLN A 85 -11.00 -6.28 -3.15
CA GLN A 85 -12.14 -7.06 -3.62
C GLN A 85 -13.16 -6.11 -4.24
N SER A 86 -13.49 -6.34 -5.52
CA SER A 86 -14.60 -5.66 -6.16
C SER A 86 -15.91 -6.24 -5.63
N HIS A 87 -16.75 -5.38 -5.05
CA HIS A 87 -18.12 -5.75 -4.72
C HIS A 87 -19.01 -5.32 -5.89
N SER A 88 -19.43 -6.25 -6.73
CA SER A 88 -20.54 -5.99 -7.64
C SER A 88 -21.82 -6.04 -6.82
N SER A 89 -22.44 -4.89 -6.58
CA SER A 89 -23.86 -4.86 -6.22
C SER A 89 -24.62 -5.44 -7.40
N LEU A 90 -25.07 -6.69 -7.28
CA LEU A 90 -26.17 -7.17 -8.11
C LEU A 90 -27.36 -6.28 -7.77
N SER A 91 -27.71 -5.38 -8.68
CA SER A 91 -28.98 -4.67 -8.68
C SER A 91 -30.08 -5.73 -8.69
N THR A 92 -30.81 -5.84 -7.58
CA THR A 92 -32.14 -6.44 -7.57
C THR A 92 -33.16 -5.34 -7.83
#